data_AF-A0A931ZG60-F1
#
_entry.id   AF-A0A931ZG60-F1
#
_cell.length_a   1.000
_cell.length_b   1.000
_cell.length_c   1.000
_cell.angle_alpha   90.00
_cell.angle_beta   90.00
_cell.angle_gamma   90.00
#
_symmetry.space_group_name_H-M   'P 1'
#
loop_
_entity.id
_entity.type
_entity.pdbx_description
1 polymer ?
#
loop_
_entity_poly.entity_id
_entity_poly.type
_entity_poly.pdbx_seq_one_letter_code
_entity_poly.pdbx_strand_id
1 'polypeptide(L)'
;MKKVISLVVLVAFLSPSTILAQDADTVRERAEKKIEAAKERMAATKEKITERRCTRGEARIERRISLFEIVREKRANRYTKLKRRMEALITKLEDEDYNTAMLKDHLIEFDAKIDVFQTSFLDHIDQLTGTQEFACGESEGAFMNALNNARAQMKTVRTAAEAVHTYWQTVIKEDLKSLKAQKSSASE
;
A
#
# COMPACT_ATOMS: atom_id res chain seq x y z
N MET A 1 21.59 79.86 -77.36
CA MET A 1 20.19 79.51 -77.04
C MET A 1 20.03 78.00 -77.14
N LYS A 2 19.53 77.35 -76.06
CA LYS A 2 18.65 76.14 -76.00
C LYS A 2 19.05 74.90 -76.85
N LYS A 3 19.15 73.65 -76.38
CA LYS A 3 18.81 72.86 -75.16
C LYS A 3 19.62 71.54 -75.23
N VAL A 4 20.29 71.05 -74.18
CA VAL A 4 19.90 69.98 -73.21
C VAL A 4 19.31 68.73 -73.91
N ILE A 5 19.88 67.52 -73.75
CA ILE A 5 19.49 66.42 -72.83
C ILE A 5 20.58 65.32 -72.97
N SER A 6 21.47 65.06 -72.01
CA SER A 6 21.34 64.22 -70.80
C SER A 6 20.86 62.79 -71.04
N LEU A 7 21.77 61.80 -70.98
CA LEU A 7 21.41 60.41 -70.73
C LEU A 7 22.49 59.72 -69.89
N VAL A 8 22.25 59.77 -68.58
CA VAL A 8 22.95 59.04 -67.53
C VAL A 8 22.48 57.58 -67.60
N VAL A 9 23.39 56.66 -67.93
CA VAL A 9 23.12 55.22 -67.83
C VAL A 9 23.35 54.82 -66.38
N LEU A 10 22.24 54.75 -65.64
CA LEU A 10 22.17 54.35 -64.24
C LEU A 10 22.24 52.82 -64.18
N VAL A 11 23.35 52.29 -63.66
CA VAL A 11 23.52 50.86 -63.36
C VAL A 11 22.61 50.53 -62.17
N ALA A 12 21.46 49.93 -62.44
CA ALA A 12 20.62 49.34 -61.40
C ALA A 12 21.22 48.00 -60.96
N PHE A 13 22.09 48.06 -59.94
CA PHE A 13 22.37 46.90 -59.09
C PHE A 13 21.07 46.57 -58.33
N LEU A 14 20.29 45.64 -58.85
CA LEU A 14 19.24 44.96 -58.09
C LEU A 14 19.92 44.11 -57.03
N SER A 15 19.98 44.64 -55.81
CA SER A 15 20.41 43.95 -54.60
C SER A 15 19.47 42.76 -54.30
N PRO A 16 19.97 41.51 -54.23
CA PRO A 16 19.18 40.34 -53.89
C PRO A 16 19.05 40.20 -52.37
N SER A 17 18.41 41.17 -51.71
CA SER A 17 18.27 41.15 -50.24
C SER A 17 16.96 40.53 -49.77
N THR A 18 16.01 40.21 -50.67
CA THR A 18 14.68 39.69 -50.31
C THR A 18 14.58 38.16 -50.30
N ILE A 19 15.53 37.44 -50.91
CA ILE A 19 15.48 35.96 -50.99
C ILE A 19 15.90 35.32 -49.65
N LEU A 20 16.82 35.93 -48.89
CA LEU A 20 17.29 35.38 -47.61
C LEU A 20 16.29 35.49 -46.45
N ALA A 21 15.30 36.39 -46.53
CA ALA A 21 14.31 36.58 -45.47
C ALA A 21 13.20 35.50 -45.49
N GLN A 22 12.75 35.07 -46.68
CA GLN A 22 11.72 34.02 -46.81
C GLN A 22 12.19 32.64 -46.33
N ASP A 23 13.48 32.33 -46.47
CA ASP A 23 14.05 31.07 -45.98
C ASP A 23 14.19 31.05 -44.44
N ALA A 24 14.44 32.20 -43.81
CA ALA A 24 14.56 32.29 -42.35
C ALA A 24 13.21 32.08 -41.63
N ASP A 25 12.13 32.67 -42.17
CA ASP A 25 10.79 32.53 -41.58
C ASP A 25 10.24 31.10 -41.71
N THR A 26 10.46 30.44 -42.85
CA THR A 26 10.05 29.04 -43.04
C THR A 26 10.88 28.05 -42.21
N VAL A 27 12.16 28.34 -41.96
CA VAL A 27 13.00 27.54 -41.05
C VAL A 27 12.53 27.70 -39.60
N ARG A 28 12.17 28.92 -39.18
CA ARG A 28 11.63 29.20 -37.85
C ARG A 28 10.29 28.51 -37.62
N GLU A 29 9.36 28.61 -38.56
CA GLU A 29 8.05 27.94 -38.47
C GLU A 29 8.19 26.41 -38.39
N ARG A 30 9.12 25.82 -39.15
CA ARG A 30 9.43 24.39 -39.07
C ARG A 30 10.07 24.00 -37.73
N ALA A 31 10.92 24.85 -37.16
CA ALA A 31 11.52 24.62 -35.85
C ALA A 31 10.47 24.67 -34.74
N GLU A 32 9.56 25.66 -34.75
CA GLU A 32 8.46 25.78 -33.80
C GLU A 32 7.50 24.59 -33.89
N LYS A 33 7.12 24.15 -35.11
CA LYS A 33 6.31 22.92 -35.32
C LYS A 33 6.99 21.67 -34.77
N LYS A 34 8.31 21.54 -34.92
CA LYS A 34 9.08 20.42 -34.35
C LYS A 34 9.13 20.48 -32.82
N ILE A 35 9.25 21.67 -32.24
CA ILE A 35 9.24 21.87 -30.79
C ILE A 35 7.88 21.51 -30.20
N GLU A 36 6.77 21.97 -30.79
CA GLU A 36 5.42 21.61 -30.32
C GLU A 36 5.14 20.11 -30.47
N ALA A 37 5.46 19.51 -31.62
CA ALA A 37 5.34 18.07 -31.81
C ALA A 37 6.24 17.28 -30.82
N ALA A 38 7.40 17.81 -30.44
CA ALA A 38 8.24 17.21 -29.41
C ALA A 38 7.61 17.34 -28.01
N LYS A 39 7.04 18.50 -27.66
CA LYS A 39 6.33 18.72 -26.39
C LYS A 39 5.12 17.78 -26.26
N GLU A 40 4.31 17.63 -27.30
CA GLU A 40 3.17 16.70 -27.32
C GLU A 40 3.63 15.25 -27.14
N ARG A 41 4.68 14.82 -27.86
CA ARG A 41 5.26 13.47 -27.70
C ARG A 41 5.81 13.25 -26.29
N MET A 42 6.45 14.25 -25.71
CA MET A 42 6.95 14.19 -24.33
C MET A 42 5.81 14.13 -23.32
N ALA A 43 4.74 14.91 -23.50
CA ALA A 43 3.55 14.88 -22.66
C ALA A 43 2.86 13.51 -22.71
N ALA A 44 2.59 12.98 -23.91
CA ALA A 44 1.99 11.66 -24.09
C ALA A 44 2.87 10.53 -23.54
N THR A 45 4.20 10.67 -23.61
CA THR A 45 5.13 9.70 -23.01
C THR A 45 5.11 9.78 -21.49
N LYS A 46 5.08 10.99 -20.91
CA LYS A 46 4.96 11.19 -19.47
C LYS A 46 3.67 10.58 -18.94
N GLU A 47 2.54 10.85 -19.58
CA GLU A 47 1.23 10.30 -19.22
C GLU A 47 1.24 8.77 -19.22
N LYS A 48 1.72 8.13 -20.30
CA LYS A 48 1.87 6.67 -20.37
C LYS A 48 2.80 6.10 -19.30
N ILE A 49 3.87 6.80 -18.94
CA ILE A 49 4.78 6.36 -17.87
C ILE A 49 4.07 6.46 -16.51
N THR A 50 3.35 7.55 -16.25
CA THR A 50 2.56 7.76 -15.04
C THR A 50 1.51 6.68 -14.89
N GLU A 51 0.65 6.48 -15.91
CA GLU A 51 -0.37 5.43 -15.93
C GLU A 51 0.21 4.02 -15.68
N ARG A 52 1.34 3.69 -16.32
CA ARG A 52 2.03 2.40 -16.07
C ARG A 52 2.61 2.29 -14.67
N ARG A 53 2.97 3.38 -14.01
CA ARG A 53 3.47 3.36 -12.62
C ARG A 53 2.32 3.20 -11.65
N CYS A 54 1.24 3.94 -11.87
CA CYS A 54 -0.04 3.89 -11.16
C CYS A 54 -0.59 2.46 -11.10
N THR A 55 -0.90 1.87 -12.26
CA THR A 55 -1.39 0.49 -12.40
C THR A 55 -0.50 -0.54 -11.72
N ARG A 56 0.83 -0.39 -11.83
CA ARG A 56 1.78 -1.29 -11.15
C ARG A 56 1.79 -1.09 -9.63
N GLY A 57 1.59 0.14 -9.16
CA GLY A 57 1.48 0.50 -7.75
C GLY A 57 0.21 -0.10 -7.14
N GLU A 58 -0.94 0.14 -7.74
CA GLU A 58 -2.24 -0.41 -7.34
C GLU A 58 -2.20 -1.94 -7.30
N ALA A 59 -1.73 -2.59 -8.36
CA ALA A 59 -1.62 -4.05 -8.40
C ALA A 59 -0.65 -4.60 -7.35
N ARG A 60 0.36 -3.83 -6.91
CA ARG A 60 1.24 -4.22 -5.79
C ARG A 60 0.50 -4.11 -4.46
N ILE A 61 -0.27 -3.05 -4.26
CA ILE A 61 -1.07 -2.84 -3.05
C ILE A 61 -2.13 -3.94 -2.92
N GLU A 62 -2.88 -4.23 -3.99
CA GLU A 62 -3.87 -5.30 -4.03
C GLU A 62 -3.26 -6.67 -3.68
N ARG A 63 -2.12 -7.02 -4.31
CA ARG A 63 -1.40 -8.26 -3.98
C ARG A 63 -1.00 -8.31 -2.51
N ARG A 64 -0.61 -7.18 -1.92
CA ARG A 64 -0.28 -7.13 -0.48
C ARG A 64 -1.52 -7.32 0.38
N ILE A 65 -2.63 -6.64 0.06
CA ILE A 65 -3.91 -6.78 0.76
C ILE A 65 -4.35 -8.25 0.77
N SER A 66 -4.38 -8.89 -0.40
CA SER A 66 -4.77 -10.31 -0.52
C SER A 66 -3.86 -11.24 0.29
N LEU A 67 -2.54 -11.03 0.28
CA LEU A 67 -1.62 -11.80 1.12
C LEU A 67 -1.90 -11.62 2.61
N PHE A 68 -2.21 -10.39 3.02
CA PHE A 68 -2.53 -10.08 4.41
C PHE A 68 -3.85 -10.72 4.85
N GLU A 69 -4.88 -10.71 4.00
CA GLU A 69 -6.15 -11.41 4.26
C GLU A 69 -5.96 -12.92 4.47
N ILE A 70 -5.17 -13.57 3.60
CA ILE A 70 -4.83 -14.99 3.73
C ILE A 70 -4.12 -15.26 5.06
N VAL A 71 -3.19 -14.38 5.47
CA VAL A 71 -2.48 -14.52 6.75
C VAL A 71 -3.42 -14.33 7.93
N ARG A 72 -4.33 -13.34 7.87
CA ARG A 72 -5.36 -13.10 8.89
C ARG A 72 -6.21 -14.35 9.08
N GLU A 73 -6.78 -14.86 8.00
CA GLU A 73 -7.66 -16.02 8.01
C GLU A 73 -6.95 -17.26 8.58
N LYS A 74 -5.72 -17.55 8.14
CA LYS A 74 -4.94 -18.68 8.65
C LYS A 74 -4.67 -18.58 10.16
N ARG A 75 -4.39 -17.39 10.67
CA ARG A 75 -4.14 -17.17 12.11
C ARG A 75 -5.43 -17.22 12.92
N ALA A 76 -6.49 -16.55 12.46
CA ALA A 76 -7.81 -16.60 13.08
C ALA A 76 -8.30 -18.06 13.20
N ASN A 77 -8.25 -18.82 12.10
CA ASN A 77 -8.63 -20.23 12.08
C ASN A 77 -7.81 -21.09 13.06
N ARG A 78 -6.52 -20.78 13.28
CA ARG A 78 -5.70 -21.47 14.27
C ARG A 78 -6.19 -21.17 15.68
N TYR A 79 -6.46 -19.91 15.99
CA TYR A 79 -6.92 -19.48 17.31
C TYR A 79 -8.31 -20.01 17.65
N THR A 80 -9.26 -19.95 16.71
CA THR A 80 -10.60 -20.56 16.87
C THR A 80 -10.50 -22.07 17.13
N LYS A 81 -9.63 -22.79 16.41
CA LYS A 81 -9.40 -24.22 16.65
C LYS A 81 -8.80 -24.49 18.03
N LEU A 82 -7.91 -23.63 18.51
CA LEU A 82 -7.34 -23.73 19.85
C LEU A 82 -8.42 -23.53 20.92
N LYS A 83 -9.22 -22.46 20.81
CA LYS A 83 -10.34 -22.17 21.72
C LYS A 83 -11.29 -23.36 21.80
N ARG A 84 -11.78 -23.86 20.66
CA ARG A 84 -12.69 -25.01 20.62
C ARG A 84 -12.11 -26.26 21.26
N ARG A 85 -10.80 -26.50 21.11
CA ARG A 85 -10.13 -27.63 21.77
C ARG A 85 -10.07 -27.45 23.28
N MET A 86 -9.88 -26.21 23.77
CA MET A 86 -9.89 -25.91 25.20
C MET A 86 -11.29 -26.04 25.78
N GLU A 87 -12.32 -25.55 25.09
CA GLU A 87 -13.72 -25.74 25.51
C GLU A 87 -14.07 -27.22 25.66
N ALA A 88 -13.73 -28.03 24.65
CA ALA A 88 -13.95 -29.48 24.71
C ALA A 88 -13.15 -30.16 25.84
N LEU A 89 -11.94 -29.69 26.10
CA LEU A 89 -11.11 -30.20 27.20
C LEU A 89 -11.70 -29.84 28.56
N ILE A 90 -12.18 -28.61 28.72
CA ILE A 90 -12.85 -28.14 29.93
C ILE A 90 -14.05 -29.03 30.24
N THR A 91 -14.94 -29.28 29.27
CA THR A 91 -16.10 -30.18 29.46
C THR A 91 -15.65 -31.55 29.95
N LYS A 92 -14.65 -32.15 29.29
CA LYS A 92 -14.14 -33.47 29.71
C LYS A 92 -13.54 -33.45 31.12
N LEU A 93 -12.83 -32.40 31.50
CA LEU A 93 -12.23 -32.27 32.83
C LEU A 93 -13.30 -32.09 33.90
N GLU A 94 -14.38 -31.36 33.60
CA GLU A 94 -15.52 -31.24 34.51
C GLU A 94 -16.25 -32.57 34.71
N ASP A 95 -16.40 -33.37 33.65
CA ASP A 95 -16.95 -34.73 33.74
C ASP A 95 -16.07 -35.68 34.59
N GLU A 96 -14.79 -35.34 34.76
CA GLU A 96 -13.82 -36.06 35.60
C GLU A 96 -13.60 -35.41 36.99
N ASP A 97 -14.51 -34.50 37.39
CA ASP A 97 -14.53 -33.75 38.66
C ASP A 97 -13.33 -32.82 38.91
N TYR A 98 -12.65 -32.35 37.86
CA TYR A 98 -11.61 -31.33 38.00
C TYR A 98 -12.21 -29.93 38.19
N ASN A 99 -11.55 -29.09 39.00
CA ASN A 99 -11.90 -27.68 39.11
C ASN A 99 -11.28 -26.89 37.94
N THR A 100 -12.10 -26.52 36.96
CA THR A 100 -11.69 -25.80 35.75
C THR A 100 -11.94 -24.29 35.77
N ALA A 101 -12.38 -23.71 36.90
CA ALA A 101 -12.81 -22.32 36.98
C ALA A 101 -11.77 -21.32 36.43
N MET A 102 -10.51 -21.45 36.85
CA MET A 102 -9.42 -20.58 36.37
C MET A 102 -9.19 -20.71 34.86
N LEU A 103 -9.21 -21.94 34.33
CA LEU A 103 -9.01 -22.16 32.89
C LEU A 103 -10.15 -21.55 32.07
N LYS A 104 -11.39 -21.58 32.57
CA LYS A 104 -12.54 -20.90 31.92
C LYS A 104 -12.35 -19.39 31.88
N ASP A 105 -11.98 -18.78 33.01
CA ASP A 105 -11.76 -17.34 33.10
C ASP A 105 -10.63 -16.90 32.16
N HIS A 106 -9.51 -17.61 32.18
CA HIS A 106 -8.40 -17.32 31.28
C HIS A 106 -8.73 -17.57 29.81
N LEU A 107 -9.63 -18.51 29.50
CA LEU A 107 -10.07 -18.73 28.12
C LEU A 107 -10.92 -17.56 27.58
N ILE A 108 -11.71 -16.89 28.44
CA ILE A 108 -12.42 -15.66 28.09
C ILE A 108 -11.42 -14.54 27.76
N GLU A 109 -10.37 -14.37 28.58
CA GLU A 109 -9.34 -13.38 28.29
C GLU A 109 -8.55 -13.73 27.01
N PHE A 110 -8.28 -15.01 26.76
CA PHE A 110 -7.65 -15.45 25.52
C PHE A 110 -8.48 -15.08 24.29
N ASP A 111 -9.82 -15.21 24.38
CA ASP A 111 -10.75 -14.79 23.33
C ASP A 111 -10.68 -13.28 23.07
N ALA A 112 -10.71 -12.48 24.13
CA ALA A 112 -10.57 -11.03 24.01
C ALA A 112 -9.26 -10.62 23.32
N LYS A 113 -8.16 -11.33 23.56
CA LYS A 113 -6.88 -11.07 22.86
C LYS A 113 -6.94 -11.48 21.38
N ILE A 114 -7.67 -12.55 21.04
CA ILE A 114 -7.93 -12.94 19.64
C ILE A 114 -8.71 -11.84 18.93
N ASP A 115 -9.73 -11.27 19.57
CA ASP A 115 -10.55 -10.18 19.00
C ASP A 115 -9.69 -8.94 18.75
N VAL A 116 -8.85 -8.53 19.71
CA VAL A 116 -7.91 -7.42 19.52
C VAL A 116 -6.98 -7.67 18.33
N PHE A 117 -6.49 -8.90 18.17
CA PHE A 117 -5.68 -9.27 17.01
C PHE A 117 -6.46 -9.14 15.69
N GLN A 118 -7.71 -9.62 15.64
CA GLN A 118 -8.54 -9.55 14.44
C GLN A 118 -8.87 -8.11 14.05
N THR A 119 -9.31 -7.29 15.00
CA THR A 119 -9.61 -5.87 14.79
C THR A 119 -8.38 -5.11 14.33
N SER A 120 -7.23 -5.30 15.00
CA SER A 120 -5.98 -4.65 14.58
C SER A 120 -5.60 -4.98 13.13
N PHE A 121 -5.91 -6.20 12.69
CA PHE A 121 -5.63 -6.67 11.33
C PHE A 121 -6.58 -6.05 10.30
N LEU A 122 -7.87 -5.93 10.64
CA LEU A 122 -8.86 -5.22 9.82
C LEU A 122 -8.44 -3.77 9.64
N ASP A 123 -8.12 -3.07 10.73
CA ASP A 123 -7.62 -1.69 10.67
C ASP A 123 -6.37 -1.57 9.79
N HIS A 124 -5.45 -2.53 9.84
CA HIS A 124 -4.26 -2.51 8.97
C HIS A 124 -4.63 -2.64 7.49
N ILE A 125 -5.57 -3.53 7.17
CA ILE A 125 -6.05 -3.71 5.80
C ILE A 125 -6.74 -2.43 5.32
N ASP A 126 -7.62 -1.83 6.13
CA ASP A 126 -8.32 -0.60 5.78
C ASP A 126 -7.34 0.55 5.52
N GLN A 127 -6.34 0.72 6.39
CA GLN A 127 -5.27 1.71 6.19
C GLN A 127 -4.47 1.45 4.91
N LEU A 128 -4.23 0.17 4.56
CA LEU A 128 -3.50 -0.19 3.34
C LEU A 128 -4.36 0.05 2.09
N THR A 129 -5.65 -0.26 2.13
CA THR A 129 -6.62 0.02 1.07
C THR A 129 -6.73 1.52 0.83
N GLY A 130 -6.80 2.34 1.89
CA GLY A 130 -6.79 3.80 1.77
C GLY A 130 -5.55 4.38 1.06
N THR A 131 -4.42 3.65 1.00
CA THR A 131 -3.27 4.10 0.22
C THR A 131 -3.52 4.11 -1.29
N GLN A 132 -4.50 3.34 -1.78
CA GLN A 132 -4.86 3.27 -3.20
C GLN A 132 -5.41 4.62 -3.70
N GLU A 133 -6.10 5.38 -2.84
CA GLU A 133 -6.66 6.70 -3.18
C GLU A 133 -5.59 7.72 -3.60
N PHE A 134 -4.35 7.53 -3.12
CA PHE A 134 -3.23 8.44 -3.37
C PHE A 134 -2.18 7.87 -4.34
N ALA A 135 -2.31 6.60 -4.73
CA ALA A 135 -1.29 5.88 -5.50
C ALA A 135 -1.06 6.48 -6.91
N CYS A 136 -2.05 7.19 -7.43
CA CYS A 136 -2.11 7.61 -8.83
C CYS A 136 -2.19 9.13 -9.04
N GLY A 137 -2.12 9.92 -7.95
CA GLY A 137 -2.17 11.38 -7.99
C GLY A 137 -0.80 12.06 -7.82
N GLU A 138 -0.77 13.39 -7.92
CA GLU A 138 0.45 14.19 -7.70
C GLU A 138 0.83 14.37 -6.22
N SER A 139 0.10 13.74 -5.30
CA SER A 139 0.29 13.91 -3.86
C SER A 139 1.17 12.81 -3.27
N GLU A 140 2.44 12.77 -3.68
CA GLU A 140 3.45 11.83 -3.14
C GLU A 140 3.50 11.90 -1.60
N GLY A 141 3.34 13.10 -1.03
CA GLY A 141 3.28 13.30 0.43
C GLY A 141 2.09 12.60 1.09
N ALA A 142 0.88 12.69 0.52
CA ALA A 142 -0.29 12.02 1.07
C ALA A 142 -0.17 10.50 1.00
N PHE A 143 0.33 9.98 -0.13
CA PHE A 143 0.61 8.55 -0.28
C PHE A 143 1.61 8.05 0.77
N MET A 144 2.72 8.77 0.96
CA MET A 144 3.74 8.39 1.95
C MET A 144 3.20 8.44 3.38
N ASN A 145 2.37 9.43 3.71
CA ASN A 145 1.72 9.51 5.02
C ASN A 145 0.76 8.33 5.25
N ALA A 146 -0.12 8.04 4.29
CA ALA A 146 -1.04 6.90 4.37
C ALA A 146 -0.28 5.56 4.50
N LEU A 147 0.79 5.38 3.73
CA LEU A 147 1.64 4.20 3.80
C LEU A 147 2.35 4.06 5.16
N ASN A 148 2.80 5.17 5.74
CA ASN A 148 3.42 5.17 7.06
C ASN A 148 2.41 4.84 8.16
N ASN A 149 1.17 5.31 8.05
CA ASN A 149 0.07 4.93 8.96
C ASN A 149 -0.22 3.42 8.87
N ALA A 150 -0.35 2.87 7.66
CA ALA A 150 -0.52 1.44 7.46
C ALA A 150 0.65 0.62 8.06
N ARG A 151 1.89 1.09 7.89
CA ARG A 151 3.08 0.45 8.51
C ARG A 151 3.08 0.52 10.03
N ALA A 152 2.64 1.63 10.61
CA ALA A 152 2.48 1.77 12.05
C ALA A 152 1.44 0.77 12.57
N GLN A 153 0.30 0.65 11.90
CA GLN A 153 -0.74 -0.29 12.28
C GLN A 153 -0.30 -1.76 12.18
N MET A 154 0.60 -2.10 11.23
CA MET A 154 1.20 -3.44 11.19
C MET A 154 2.02 -3.77 12.45
N LYS A 155 2.59 -2.77 13.14
CA LYS A 155 3.25 -3.00 14.44
C LYS A 155 2.23 -3.35 15.52
N THR A 156 1.06 -2.72 15.50
CA THR A 156 -0.08 -3.04 16.37
C THR A 156 -0.53 -4.48 16.14
N VAL A 157 -0.69 -4.91 14.89
CA VAL A 157 -1.02 -6.30 14.53
C VAL A 157 0.00 -7.30 15.08
N ARG A 158 1.30 -6.99 14.96
CA ARG A 158 2.37 -7.85 15.50
C ARG A 158 2.29 -7.95 17.02
N THR A 159 2.09 -6.83 17.70
CA THR A 159 1.96 -6.76 19.15
C THR A 159 0.77 -7.57 19.64
N ALA A 160 -0.39 -7.44 18.99
CA ALA A 160 -1.57 -8.22 19.31
C ALA A 160 -1.37 -9.73 19.07
N ALA A 161 -0.71 -10.11 17.97
CA ALA A 161 -0.37 -11.51 17.70
C ALA A 161 0.57 -12.09 18.77
N GLU A 162 1.57 -11.32 19.20
CA GLU A 162 2.50 -11.69 20.27
C GLU A 162 1.76 -11.84 21.61
N ALA A 163 0.80 -10.96 21.91
CA ALA A 163 -0.01 -11.05 23.11
C ALA A 163 -0.83 -12.34 23.16
N VAL A 164 -1.45 -12.76 22.04
CA VAL A 164 -2.15 -14.05 21.93
C VAL A 164 -1.17 -15.21 22.16
N HIS A 165 0.00 -15.18 21.52
CA HIS A 165 1.00 -16.24 21.66
C HIS A 165 1.51 -16.35 23.10
N THR A 166 1.93 -15.23 23.68
CA THR A 166 2.48 -15.16 25.03
C THR A 166 1.47 -15.66 26.05
N TYR A 167 0.24 -15.15 25.98
CA TYR A 167 -0.82 -15.54 26.92
C TYR A 167 -1.11 -17.05 26.87
N TRP A 168 -1.13 -17.64 25.67
CA TRP A 168 -1.23 -19.09 25.53
C TRP A 168 -0.07 -19.83 26.21
N GLN A 169 1.17 -19.36 26.01
CA GLN A 169 2.36 -20.03 26.53
C GLN A 169 2.52 -19.89 28.05
N THR A 170 2.14 -18.76 28.62
CA THR A 170 2.44 -18.43 30.02
C THR A 170 1.25 -18.59 30.94
N VAL A 171 0.02 -18.43 30.46
CA VAL A 171 -1.18 -18.52 31.28
C VAL A 171 -1.89 -19.84 31.04
N ILE A 172 -2.43 -20.05 29.83
CA ILE A 172 -3.23 -21.25 29.53
C ILE A 172 -2.44 -22.54 29.76
N LYS A 173 -1.17 -22.59 29.32
CA LYS A 173 -0.34 -23.77 29.58
C LYS A 173 -0.08 -24.01 31.06
N GLU A 174 -0.02 -22.97 31.87
CA GLU A 174 0.20 -23.10 33.31
C GLU A 174 -1.06 -23.62 34.02
N ASP A 175 -2.24 -23.16 33.60
CA ASP A 175 -3.52 -23.72 34.06
C ASP A 175 -3.59 -25.22 33.77
N LEU A 176 -3.19 -25.63 32.58
CA LEU A 176 -3.20 -27.04 32.18
C LEU A 176 -2.24 -27.90 33.02
N LYS A 177 -1.08 -27.35 33.44
CA LYS A 177 -0.19 -28.05 34.37
C LYS A 177 -0.81 -28.14 35.76
N SER A 178 -1.40 -27.05 36.24
CA SER A 178 -2.07 -26.99 37.54
C SER A 178 -3.22 -27.99 37.63
N LEU A 179 -4.03 -28.10 36.56
CA LEU A 179 -5.10 -29.08 36.45
C LEU A 179 -4.57 -30.52 36.53
N LYS A 180 -3.47 -30.82 35.85
CA LYS A 180 -2.83 -32.15 35.91
C LYS A 180 -2.38 -32.50 37.34
N ALA A 181 -1.97 -31.52 38.12
CA ALA A 181 -1.50 -31.72 39.50
C ALA A 181 -2.64 -32.04 40.50
N GLN A 182 -3.89 -31.65 40.22
CA GLN A 182 -5.02 -31.84 41.14
C GLN A 182 -5.26 -33.31 41.51
N LYS A 183 -5.06 -34.25 40.57
CA LYS A 183 -5.20 -35.70 40.86
C LYS A 183 -3.92 -36.35 41.39
N SER A 184 -2.73 -35.80 41.12
CA SER A 184 -1.49 -36.37 41.68
C SER A 184 -1.40 -36.22 43.19
N SER A 185 -2.09 -35.24 43.78
CA SER A 185 -2.18 -35.07 45.25
C SER A 185 -3.39 -35.77 45.90
N ALA A 186 -4.26 -36.42 45.11
CA ALA A 186 -5.46 -37.10 45.61
C ALA A 186 -5.31 -38.64 45.66
N SER A 187 -4.11 -39.16 45.36
CA SER A 187 -3.81 -40.60 45.29
C SER A 187 -2.62 -41.03 46.17
N GLU A 188 -2.19 -40.17 47.09
CA GLU A 188 -1.34 -40.51 48.25
C GLU A 188 -2.20 -40.47 49.53
#